data_AF-A0A8H3U3V7-F1
#
_entry.id   AF-A0A8H3U3V7-F1
#
_cell.length_a   1.000
_cell.length_b   1.000
_cell.length_c   1.000
_cell.angle_alpha   90.00
_cell.angle_beta   90.00
_cell.angle_gamma   90.00
#
_symmetry.space_group_name_H-M   'P 1'
#
loop_
_entity.id
_entity.type
_entity.pdbx_description
1 polymer ?
#
loop_
_entity_poly.entity_id
_entity_poly.type
_entity_poly.pdbx_seq_one_letter_code
_entity_poly.pdbx_strand_id
1 'polypeptide(L)'
;MKNKELEERLEETDELEKKYKKELKSGKVEAEGKGPTVEKIEANLEKLVQRIETAKVQMEDKESNKEVALGTSKINYIDPRLTVVFSKKFNVPIERFFSKTLREKFDWAIKSVDEDWEF
;
A
#
# COMPACT_ATOMS: atom_id res chain seq x y z
N MET A 1 46.33 19.56 23.30
CA MET A 1 46.02 18.87 22.03
C MET A 1 47.34 18.63 21.32
N LYS A 2 47.60 17.42 20.86
CA LYS A 2 48.85 17.11 20.13
C LYS A 2 48.78 17.86 18.79
N ASN A 3 49.81 18.61 18.39
CA ASN A 3 49.80 19.47 17.19
C ASN A 3 49.22 18.82 15.93
N LYS A 4 49.44 17.51 15.75
CA LYS A 4 48.92 16.72 14.64
C LYS A 4 47.39 16.66 14.56
N GLU A 5 46.72 16.57 15.70
CA GLU A 5 45.24 16.55 15.78
C GLU A 5 44.65 17.94 15.47
N LEU A 6 45.44 19.00 15.72
CA LEU A 6 45.07 20.37 15.38
C LEU A 6 45.23 20.63 13.87
N GLU A 7 46.29 20.09 13.26
CA GLU A 7 46.52 20.14 11.81
C GLU A 7 45.44 19.38 11.03
N GLU A 8 45.07 18.16 11.44
CA GLU A 8 43.98 17.39 10.81
C GLU A 8 42.65 18.16 10.84
N ARG A 9 42.30 18.76 11.97
CA ARG A 9 41.04 19.52 12.10
C ARG A 9 41.04 20.81 11.28
N LEU A 10 42.21 21.43 11.10
CA LEU A 10 42.36 22.59 10.23
C LEU A 10 42.19 22.19 8.76
N GLU A 11 42.74 21.05 8.36
CA GLU A 11 42.60 20.50 7.00
C GLU A 11 41.13 20.20 6.66
N GLU A 12 40.40 19.53 7.57
CA GLU A 12 38.96 19.28 7.43
C GLU A 12 38.16 20.59 7.30
N THR A 13 38.52 21.61 8.07
CA THR A 13 37.85 22.91 8.06
C THR A 13 38.09 23.65 6.74
N ASP A 14 39.32 23.61 6.21
CA ASP A 14 39.69 24.21 4.93
C ASP A 14 38.99 23.51 3.75
N GLU A 15 38.83 22.18 3.82
CA GLU A 15 38.07 21.42 2.83
C GLU A 15 36.58 21.79 2.84
N LEU A 16 35.98 21.90 4.03
CA LEU A 16 34.60 22.38 4.21
C LEU A 16 34.43 23.81 3.67
N GLU A 17 35.38 24.70 3.93
CA GLU A 17 35.34 26.08 3.44
C GLU A 17 35.37 26.14 1.90
N LYS A 18 36.26 25.35 1.27
CA LYS A 18 36.33 25.24 -0.20
C LYS A 18 35.03 24.69 -0.78
N LYS A 19 34.44 23.69 -0.13
CA LYS A 19 33.17 23.11 -0.55
C LYS A 19 32.03 24.13 -0.49
N TYR A 20 31.86 24.82 0.64
CA TYR A 20 30.83 25.85 0.76
C TYR A 20 31.05 27.04 -0.20
N LYS A 21 32.29 27.48 -0.42
CA LYS A 21 32.61 28.49 -1.45
C LYS A 21 32.21 28.04 -2.86
N LYS A 22 32.28 26.74 -3.17
CA LYS A 22 31.86 26.17 -4.46
C LYS A 22 30.34 26.12 -4.58
N GLU A 23 29.64 25.68 -3.54
CA GLU A 23 28.17 25.67 -3.47
C GLU A 23 27.56 27.08 -3.58
N LEU A 24 28.18 28.07 -2.93
CA LEU A 24 27.74 29.47 -2.95
C LEU A 24 27.92 30.10 -4.34
N LYS A 25 28.94 29.68 -5.10
CA LYS A 25 29.17 30.11 -6.49
C LYS A 25 28.26 29.41 -7.50
N SER A 26 27.95 28.12 -7.29
CA SER A 26 27.10 27.35 -8.19
C SER A 26 25.60 27.58 -7.95
N GLY A 27 25.23 28.12 -6.79
CA GLY A 27 23.84 28.26 -6.34
C GLY A 27 23.12 26.94 -6.12
N LYS A 28 23.84 25.80 -6.22
CA LYS A 28 23.33 24.45 -6.01
C LYS A 28 24.00 23.89 -4.77
N VAL A 29 23.22 23.76 -3.69
CA VAL A 29 23.64 23.08 -2.48
C VAL A 29 23.56 21.57 -2.75
N GLU A 30 24.70 20.90 -2.73
CA GLU A 30 24.72 19.43 -2.71
C GLU A 30 24.36 19.01 -1.30
N ALA A 31 23.11 18.58 -1.09
CA ALA A 31 22.63 18.12 0.19
C ALA A 31 23.43 16.89 0.64
N GLU A 32 24.48 17.10 1.44
CA GLU A 32 25.14 16.04 2.16
C GLU A 32 24.25 15.58 3.31
N GLY A 33 23.50 14.52 3.03
CA GLY A 33 22.68 13.85 4.00
C GLY A 33 22.19 12.56 3.41
N LYS A 34 22.06 11.53 4.26
CA LYS A 34 21.27 10.32 3.98
C LYS A 34 19.78 10.66 3.90
N GLY A 35 19.41 11.69 3.15
CA GLY A 35 18.03 11.98 2.82
C GLY A 35 17.45 10.81 2.02
N PRO A 36 16.16 10.50 2.16
CA PRO A 36 15.52 9.53 1.28
C PRO A 36 15.75 9.96 -0.17
N THR A 37 16.22 9.02 -1.00
CA THR A 37 16.39 9.25 -2.43
C THR A 37 15.07 9.71 -3.05
N VAL A 38 15.14 10.46 -4.14
CA VAL A 38 13.94 10.93 -4.88
C VAL A 38 13.03 9.74 -5.20
N GLU A 39 13.60 8.62 -5.66
CA GLU A 39 12.88 7.35 -5.89
C GLU A 39 12.10 6.85 -4.67
N LYS A 40 12.68 6.98 -3.46
CA LYS A 40 12.00 6.56 -2.22
C LYS A 40 10.85 7.49 -1.88
N ILE A 41 10.96 8.77 -2.19
CA ILE A 41 9.89 9.75 -2.01
C ILE A 41 8.75 9.46 -3.01
N GLU A 42 9.08 9.21 -4.28
CA GLU A 42 8.10 8.85 -5.31
C GLU A 42 7.37 7.55 -4.98
N ALA A 43 8.09 6.50 -4.56
CA ALA A 43 7.48 5.25 -4.14
C ALA A 43 6.57 5.41 -2.91
N ASN A 44 6.89 6.33 -2.00
CA ASN A 44 6.03 6.64 -0.86
C ASN A 44 4.80 7.44 -1.28
N LEU A 45 4.96 8.37 -2.23
CA LEU A 45 3.85 9.13 -2.79
C LEU A 45 2.85 8.22 -3.48
N GLU A 46 3.32 7.27 -4.30
CA GLU A 46 2.47 6.29 -4.98
C GLU A 46 1.67 5.44 -3.97
N LYS A 47 2.32 4.96 -2.90
CA LYS A 47 1.64 4.25 -1.80
C LYS A 47 0.58 5.11 -1.12
N LEU A 48 0.84 6.39 -0.91
CA LEU A 48 -0.13 7.30 -0.31
C LEU A 48 -1.33 7.53 -1.22
N VAL A 49 -1.10 7.69 -2.52
CA VAL A 49 -2.18 7.83 -3.53
C VAL A 49 -3.06 6.59 -3.53
N GLN A 50 -2.48 5.38 -3.59
CA GLN A 50 -3.24 4.12 -3.54
C GLN A 50 -4.07 3.98 -2.25
N ARG A 51 -3.51 4.41 -1.10
CA ARG A 51 -4.24 4.41 0.17
C ARG A 51 -5.42 5.37 0.18
N ILE A 52 -5.25 6.56 -0.40
CA ILE A 52 -6.32 7.57 -0.51
C ILE A 52 -7.44 7.05 -1.41
N GLU A 53 -7.09 6.45 -2.54
CA GLU A 53 -8.08 5.88 -3.47
C GLU A 53 -8.87 4.74 -2.80
N THR A 54 -8.19 3.82 -2.14
CA THR A 54 -8.84 2.74 -1.38
C THR A 54 -9.78 3.28 -0.31
N ALA A 55 -9.36 4.33 0.42
CA ALA A 55 -10.17 4.94 1.46
C ALA A 55 -11.43 5.63 0.91
N LYS A 56 -11.34 6.28 -0.27
CA LYS A 56 -12.48 6.90 -0.92
C LYS A 56 -13.55 5.87 -1.29
N VAL A 57 -13.14 4.76 -1.91
CA VAL A 57 -14.06 3.66 -2.27
C VAL A 57 -14.74 3.10 -1.01
N GLN A 58 -13.98 2.84 0.05
CA GLN A 58 -14.55 2.33 1.31
C GLN A 58 -15.54 3.31 1.97
N MET A 59 -15.29 4.62 1.87
CA MET A 59 -16.21 5.63 2.39
C MET A 59 -17.53 5.65 1.60
N GLU A 60 -17.45 5.59 0.28
CA GLU A 60 -18.62 5.55 -0.60
C GLU A 60 -19.45 4.26 -0.39
N ASP A 61 -18.78 3.11 -0.27
CA ASP A 61 -19.42 1.83 0.05
C ASP A 61 -20.14 1.88 1.39
N LYS A 62 -19.56 2.55 2.39
CA LYS A 62 -20.17 2.66 3.72
C LYS A 62 -21.39 3.58 3.72
N GLU A 63 -21.34 4.69 3.00
CA GLU A 63 -22.48 5.62 2.93
C GLU A 63 -23.63 5.02 2.11
N SER A 64 -23.34 4.38 0.98
CA SER A 64 -24.36 3.74 0.14
C SER A 64 -25.06 2.56 0.85
N ASN A 65 -24.34 1.81 1.69
CA ASN A 65 -24.88 0.67 2.44
C ASN A 65 -25.38 1.04 3.86
N LYS A 66 -25.47 2.33 4.20
CA LYS A 66 -25.82 2.79 5.55
C LYS A 66 -27.20 2.33 6.03
N GLU A 67 -28.16 2.19 5.12
CA GLU A 67 -29.54 1.83 5.43
C GLU A 67 -29.89 0.37 5.07
N VAL A 68 -28.93 -0.39 4.51
CA VAL A 68 -29.19 -1.71 3.94
C VAL A 68 -28.40 -2.81 4.64
N ALA A 69 -29.09 -3.81 5.17
CA ALA A 69 -28.48 -4.98 5.78
C ALA A 69 -28.25 -6.12 4.77
N LEU A 70 -27.05 -6.19 4.20
CA LEU A 70 -26.69 -7.19 3.16
C LEU A 70 -26.48 -8.63 3.68
N GLY A 71 -26.43 -8.83 5.00
CA GLY A 71 -26.11 -10.13 5.59
C GLY A 71 -27.16 -11.20 5.30
N THR A 72 -28.44 -10.85 5.43
CA THR A 72 -29.54 -11.82 5.31
C THR A 72 -29.69 -12.33 3.88
N SER A 73 -29.65 -11.44 2.88
CA SER A 73 -29.68 -11.79 1.46
C SER A 73 -28.53 -12.74 1.10
N LYS A 74 -27.31 -12.39 1.51
CA LYS A 74 -26.10 -13.16 1.26
C LYS A 74 -26.12 -14.56 1.88
N ILE A 75 -26.73 -14.74 3.04
CA ILE A 75 -26.70 -16.02 3.77
C ILE A 75 -27.84 -16.96 3.37
N ASN A 76 -28.99 -16.41 2.97
CA ASN A 76 -30.22 -17.19 2.84
C ASN A 76 -30.87 -17.13 1.46
N TYR A 77 -30.59 -16.12 0.65
CA TYR A 77 -31.35 -15.84 -0.57
C TYR A 77 -30.50 -15.84 -1.85
N ILE A 78 -29.17 -15.76 -1.73
CA ILE A 78 -28.24 -15.84 -2.85
C ILE A 78 -27.62 -17.24 -2.86
N ASP A 79 -27.59 -17.89 -4.03
CA ASP A 79 -26.89 -19.16 -4.17
C ASP A 79 -25.37 -18.95 -3.98
N PRO A 80 -24.74 -19.59 -2.98
CA PRO A 80 -23.32 -19.41 -2.72
C PRO A 80 -22.42 -19.79 -3.89
N ARG A 81 -22.87 -20.68 -4.80
CA ARG A 81 -22.13 -21.09 -6.00
C ARG A 81 -21.87 -19.90 -6.92
N LEU A 82 -22.80 -18.97 -7.06
CA LEU A 82 -22.61 -17.75 -7.85
C LEU A 82 -21.41 -16.94 -7.34
N THR A 83 -21.24 -16.85 -6.01
CA THR A 83 -20.10 -16.16 -5.39
C THR A 83 -18.80 -16.95 -5.56
N VAL A 84 -18.84 -18.29 -5.54
CA VAL A 84 -17.68 -19.15 -5.79
C VAL A 84 -17.20 -19.02 -7.25
N VAL A 85 -18.12 -19.02 -8.22
CA VAL A 85 -17.80 -18.79 -9.63
C VAL A 85 -17.13 -17.44 -9.81
N PHE A 86 -17.70 -16.37 -9.24
CA PHE A 86 -17.10 -15.05 -9.29
C PHE A 86 -15.68 -15.03 -8.69
N SER A 87 -15.50 -15.65 -7.53
CA SER A 87 -14.20 -15.77 -6.84
C SER A 87 -13.15 -16.47 -7.72
N LYS A 88 -13.50 -17.59 -8.36
CA LYS A 88 -12.61 -18.32 -9.28
C LYS A 88 -12.29 -17.51 -10.53
N LYS A 89 -13.33 -17.01 -11.22
CA LYS A 89 -13.22 -16.29 -12.50
C LYS A 89 -12.36 -15.02 -12.43
N PHE A 90 -12.45 -14.28 -11.32
CA PHE A 90 -11.69 -13.04 -11.14
C PHE A 90 -10.47 -13.22 -10.21
N ASN A 91 -10.16 -14.46 -9.83
CA ASN A 91 -9.07 -14.80 -8.90
C ASN A 91 -9.11 -13.97 -7.60
N VAL A 92 -10.31 -13.74 -7.07
CA VAL A 92 -10.53 -13.01 -5.82
C VAL A 92 -10.65 -14.03 -4.69
N PRO A 93 -9.88 -13.92 -3.59
CA PRO A 93 -9.92 -14.90 -2.52
C PRO A 93 -11.31 -15.02 -1.87
N ILE A 94 -11.81 -16.26 -1.71
CA ILE A 94 -13.18 -16.53 -1.23
C ILE A 94 -13.43 -16.01 0.19
N GLU A 95 -12.39 -15.87 1.02
CA GLU A 95 -12.46 -15.26 2.35
C GLU A 95 -12.85 -13.79 2.34
N ARG A 96 -12.71 -13.09 1.20
CA ARG A 96 -13.22 -11.72 1.03
C ARG A 96 -14.74 -11.69 1.01
N PHE A 97 -15.37 -12.79 0.58
CA PHE A 97 -16.83 -12.91 0.53
C PHE A 97 -17.37 -13.66 1.74
N PHE A 98 -16.81 -14.82 2.09
CA PHE A 98 -17.34 -15.65 3.16
C PHE A 98 -16.40 -15.68 4.38
N SER A 99 -16.94 -15.36 5.55
CA SER A 99 -16.24 -15.59 6.82
C SER A 99 -15.94 -17.07 7.01
N LYS A 100 -15.05 -17.43 7.95
CA LYS A 100 -14.71 -18.82 8.23
C LYS A 100 -15.95 -19.70 8.42
N THR A 101 -16.91 -19.27 9.24
CA THR A 101 -18.16 -19.99 9.51
C THR A 101 -19.02 -20.15 8.25
N LEU A 102 -19.07 -19.13 7.38
CA LEU A 102 -19.84 -19.23 6.12
C LEU A 102 -19.17 -20.16 5.10
N ARG A 103 -17.83 -20.22 5.08
CA ARG A 103 -17.11 -21.18 4.23
C ARG A 103 -17.36 -22.62 4.68
N GLU A 104 -17.42 -22.87 5.98
CA GLU A 104 -17.79 -24.18 6.52
C GLU A 104 -19.25 -24.55 6.15
N LYS A 105 -20.19 -23.61 6.27
CA LYS A 105 -21.59 -23.82 5.87
C LYS A 105 -21.74 -24.11 4.36
N PHE A 106 -20.98 -23.42 3.53
CA PHE A 106 -21.06 -23.49 2.06
C PHE A 106 -19.94 -24.32 1.41
N ASP A 107 -19.29 -25.20 2.18
CA ASP A 107 -18.19 -26.06 1.68
C ASP A 107 -18.61 -26.89 0.45
N TRP A 108 -19.86 -27.37 0.44
CA TRP A 108 -20.44 -28.09 -0.69
C TRP A 108 -20.44 -27.24 -1.97
N ALA A 109 -20.71 -25.93 -1.88
CA ALA A 109 -20.72 -25.03 -3.03
C ALA A 109 -19.29 -24.76 -3.52
N ILE A 110 -18.35 -24.56 -2.60
CA ILE A 110 -16.93 -24.30 -2.91
C ILE A 110 -16.30 -25.46 -3.69
N LYS A 111 -16.69 -26.70 -3.35
CA LYS A 111 -16.16 -27.91 -3.98
C LYS A 111 -16.87 -28.34 -5.26
N SER A 112 -18.08 -27.85 -5.52
CA SER A 112 -18.95 -28.41 -6.56
C SER A 112 -18.99 -27.63 -7.88
N VAL A 113 -18.48 -26.40 -7.92
CA VAL A 113 -18.56 -25.55 -9.12
C VAL A 113 -17.21 -25.00 -9.53
N ASP A 114 -16.98 -24.93 -10.83
CA ASP A 114 -15.82 -24.27 -11.47
C ASP A 114 -16.21 -22.93 -12.10
N GLU A 115 -15.25 -22.23 -12.70
CA GLU A 115 -15.42 -20.84 -13.18
C GLU A 115 -16.41 -20.66 -14.34
N ASP A 116 -16.75 -21.75 -15.04
CA ASP A 116 -17.70 -21.76 -16.17
C ASP A 116 -19.11 -22.24 -15.78
N TRP A 117 -19.37 -22.41 -14.48
CA TRP A 117 -20.67 -22.87 -14.01
C TRP A 117 -21.76 -21.78 -14.13
N GLU A 118 -22.94 -22.15 -14.61
CA GLU A 118 -24.12 -21.29 -14.76
C GLU A 118 -25.29 -21.80 -13.88
N PHE A 119 -26.10 -20.86 -13.38
CA PHE A 119 -27.23 -21.12 -12.47
C PHE A 119 -28.52 -21.48 -13.20
#